data_AF-A0A0R3S4V9-F1
#
_entry.id   AF-A0A0R3S4V9-F1
#
_cell.length_a   1.000
_cell.length_b   1.000
_cell.length_c   1.000
_cell.angle_alpha   90.00
_cell.angle_beta   90.00
_cell.angle_gamma   90.00
#
_symmetry.space_group_name_H-M   'P 1'
#
loop_
_entity.id
_entity.type
_entity.pdbx_description
1 polymer ?
#
loop_
_entity_poly.entity_id
_entity_poly.type
_entity_poly.pdbx_seq_one_letter_code
_entity_poly.pdbx_strand_id
1 'polypeptide(L)'
;MMADIVRAAGMLVYRHKAGQIEYLLLQASYSPYHWSPPKGHVNPGEDEWSAALRETFEEAGIAADNLDIHMDFMKVMKYVVRKSDRYGEEVNKQVRNFLSLILLWGTFIIHFFYGHSSIFTSFQKTVKYWLAKLKDDKEIRLSDEHKDGRWLSVDEAVVLAQYKEMQDLIRKAQEYLIHKK
;
A
#
# COMPACT_ATOMS: atom_id res chain seq x y z
N MET A 1 -22.49 -17.15 0.26
CA MET A 1 -21.04 -17.27 0.50
C MET A 1 -20.54 -15.90 0.91
N MET A 2 -19.93 -15.76 2.09
CA MET A 2 -19.37 -14.48 2.53
C MET A 2 -18.23 -14.11 1.58
N ALA A 3 -18.21 -12.87 1.08
CA ALA A 3 -17.09 -12.39 0.29
C ALA A 3 -15.82 -12.45 1.15
N ASP A 4 -14.75 -13.06 0.66
CA ASP A 4 -13.46 -13.08 1.35
C ASP A 4 -13.00 -11.63 1.56
N ILE A 5 -12.94 -11.17 2.81
CA ILE A 5 -12.42 -9.85 3.15
C ILE A 5 -10.93 -10.00 3.39
N VAL A 6 -10.12 -9.37 2.53
CA VAL A 6 -8.69 -9.25 2.73
C VAL A 6 -8.43 -8.06 3.66
N ARG A 7 -7.81 -8.32 4.81
CA ARG A 7 -7.46 -7.29 5.79
C ARG A 7 -5.99 -6.91 5.65
N ALA A 8 -5.73 -5.63 5.83
CA ALA A 8 -4.40 -5.05 5.89
C ALA A 8 -4.39 -3.93 6.92
N ALA A 9 -3.20 -3.59 7.41
CA ALA A 9 -3.02 -2.54 8.39
C ALA A 9 -1.66 -1.87 8.23
N GLY A 10 -1.54 -0.65 8.73
CA GLY A 10 -0.32 0.14 8.62
C GLY A 10 -0.31 1.38 9.49
N MET A 11 0.77 2.14 9.38
CA MET A 11 0.95 3.40 10.11
C MET A 11 1.04 4.57 9.13
N LEU A 12 0.22 5.60 9.34
CA LEU A 12 0.49 6.91 8.76
C LEU A 12 1.53 7.58 9.63
N VAL A 13 2.80 7.40 9.28
CA VAL A 13 3.93 7.96 10.04
C VAL A 13 4.15 9.41 9.61
N TYR A 14 4.29 10.30 10.59
CA TYR A 14 4.70 11.67 10.37
C TYR A 14 5.88 12.06 11.25
N ARG A 15 6.63 13.10 10.87
CA ARG A 15 7.66 13.72 11.70
C ARG A 15 7.50 15.23 11.69
N HIS A 16 8.13 15.90 12.67
CA HIS A 16 8.35 17.34 12.61
C HIS A 16 9.77 17.62 12.13
N LYS A 17 9.92 18.39 11.05
CA LYS A 17 11.23 18.83 10.57
C LYS A 17 11.16 20.30 10.18
N ALA A 18 12.08 21.10 10.72
CA ALA A 18 12.14 22.56 10.49
C ALA A 18 10.78 23.28 10.69
N GLY A 19 10.02 22.88 11.72
CA GLY A 19 8.72 23.48 12.04
C GLY A 19 7.54 23.00 11.16
N GLN A 20 7.77 22.08 10.22
CA GLN A 20 6.75 21.53 9.35
C GLN A 20 6.45 20.07 9.68
N ILE A 21 5.21 19.65 9.41
CA ILE A 21 4.79 18.25 9.48
C ILE A 21 5.08 17.60 8.12
N GLU A 22 5.83 16.51 8.13
CA GLU A 22 6.11 15.69 6.95
C GLU A 22 5.58 14.28 7.16
N TYR A 23 4.99 13.68 6.12
CA TYR A 23 4.46 12.32 6.11
C TYR A 23 5.37 11.39 5.32
N LEU A 24 5.56 10.17 5.83
CA LEU A 24 6.30 9.12 5.14
C LEU A 24 5.40 8.40 4.14
N LEU A 25 5.78 8.42 2.86
CA LEU A 25 5.23 7.52 1.84
C LEU A 25 6.34 6.68 1.23
N LEU A 26 6.03 5.41 0.97
CA LEU A 26 6.91 4.44 0.32
C LEU A 26 6.37 4.13 -1.07
N GLN A 27 7.28 3.97 -2.03
CA GLN A 27 6.93 3.57 -3.40
C GLN A 27 7.10 2.07 -3.58
N ALA A 28 6.03 1.38 -3.96
CA ALA A 28 6.10 -0.04 -4.29
C ALA A 28 7.14 -0.31 -5.39
N SER A 29 7.88 -1.41 -5.28
CA SER A 29 8.87 -1.87 -6.27
C SER A 29 8.23 -2.58 -7.47
N TYR A 30 6.92 -2.83 -7.41
CA TYR A 30 6.12 -3.46 -8.46
C TYR A 30 5.04 -2.51 -9.01
N SER A 31 4.60 -2.76 -10.24
CA SER A 31 3.56 -1.99 -10.91
C SER A 31 2.24 -2.04 -10.13
N PRO A 32 1.47 -0.93 -10.01
CA PRO A 32 1.63 0.37 -10.69
C PRO A 32 2.59 1.35 -9.98
N TYR A 33 3.49 0.87 -9.11
CA TYR A 33 4.45 1.71 -8.37
C TYR A 33 3.78 2.80 -7.53
N HIS A 34 2.66 2.44 -6.91
CA HIS A 34 1.86 3.31 -6.07
C HIS A 34 2.65 3.78 -4.84
N TRP A 35 2.27 4.95 -4.33
CA TRP A 35 2.81 5.52 -3.11
C TRP A 35 1.81 5.35 -1.97
N SER A 36 2.25 4.78 -0.85
CA SER A 36 1.43 4.62 0.35
C SER A 36 2.26 4.71 1.62
N PRO A 37 1.65 4.99 2.78
CA PRO A 37 2.30 4.75 4.05
C PRO A 37 2.65 3.26 4.20
N PRO A 38 3.56 2.89 5.11
CA PRO A 38 3.90 1.49 5.34
C PRO A 38 2.69 0.68 5.80
N LYS A 39 2.43 -0.46 5.14
CA LYS A 39 1.24 -1.30 5.32
C LYS A 39 1.30 -2.62 4.56
N GLY A 40 0.90 -3.69 5.25
CA GLY A 40 0.73 -5.01 4.62
C GLY A 40 -0.42 -5.82 5.18
N HIS A 41 -0.45 -7.10 4.85
CA HIS A 41 -1.59 -7.98 5.14
C HIS A 41 -1.63 -8.39 6.60
N VAL A 42 -2.83 -8.60 7.13
CA VAL A 42 -3.00 -9.23 8.44
C VAL A 42 -2.80 -10.73 8.29
N ASN A 43 -1.81 -11.29 8.98
CA ASN A 43 -1.51 -12.72 8.93
C ASN A 43 -2.55 -13.57 9.68
N PRO A 44 -2.65 -14.89 9.40
CA PRO A 44 -3.51 -15.78 10.17
C PRO A 44 -3.18 -15.75 11.67
N GLY A 45 -4.18 -15.41 12.50
CA GLY A 45 -4.02 -15.28 13.96
C GLY A 45 -3.44 -13.93 14.43
N GLU A 46 -3.07 -13.04 13.51
CA GLU A 46 -2.61 -11.69 13.80
C GLU A 46 -3.79 -10.71 13.86
N ASP A 47 -3.71 -9.69 14.72
CA ASP A 47 -4.65 -8.57 14.68
C ASP A 47 -4.12 -7.41 13.82
N GLU A 48 -4.98 -6.43 13.51
CA GLU A 48 -4.58 -5.28 12.68
C GLU A 48 -3.50 -4.42 13.34
N TRP A 49 -3.45 -4.40 14.68
CA TRP A 49 -2.50 -3.58 15.41
C TRP A 49 -1.09 -4.15 15.32
N SER A 50 -0.96 -5.45 15.61
CA SER A 50 0.28 -6.21 15.44
C SER A 50 0.77 -6.15 13.99
N ALA A 51 -0.14 -6.31 13.02
CA ALA A 51 0.21 -6.17 11.60
C ALA A 51 0.73 -4.76 11.27
N ALA A 52 0.07 -3.70 11.73
CA ALA A 52 0.53 -2.33 11.47
C ALA A 52 1.94 -2.06 12.01
N LEU A 53 2.27 -2.55 13.20
CA LEU A 53 3.59 -2.41 13.80
C LEU A 53 4.65 -3.24 13.05
N ARG A 54 4.35 -4.51 12.77
CA ARG A 54 5.24 -5.41 12.03
C ARG A 54 5.57 -4.86 10.65
N GLU A 55 4.55 -4.50 9.87
CA GLU A 55 4.71 -4.00 8.50
C GLU A 55 5.46 -2.67 8.48
N THR A 56 5.23 -1.79 9.47
CA THR A 56 6.00 -0.54 9.60
C THR A 56 7.47 -0.79 9.89
N PHE A 57 7.78 -1.83 10.67
CA PHE A 57 9.16 -2.24 10.90
C PHE A 57 9.77 -2.92 9.67
N GLU A 58 9.04 -3.82 9.01
CA GLU A 58 9.52 -4.58 7.84
C GLU A 58 9.76 -3.66 6.63
N GLU A 59 8.82 -2.75 6.32
CA GLU A 59 8.86 -1.93 5.12
C GLU A 59 9.71 -0.65 5.29
N ALA A 60 9.81 -0.10 6.50
CA ALA A 60 10.49 1.19 6.77
C ALA A 60 11.57 1.14 7.86
N GLY A 61 11.75 0.02 8.56
CA GLY A 61 12.72 -0.11 9.66
C GLY A 61 12.34 0.64 10.95
N ILE A 62 11.09 1.10 11.06
CA ILE A 62 10.64 1.94 12.18
C ILE A 62 10.01 1.06 13.26
N ALA A 63 10.75 0.83 14.34
CA ALA A 63 10.25 0.07 15.49
C ALA A 63 9.22 0.86 16.31
N ALA A 64 8.32 0.14 16.99
CA ALA A 64 7.27 0.71 17.83
C ALA A 64 7.79 1.70 18.89
N ASP A 65 8.94 1.42 19.49
CA ASP A 65 9.55 2.27 20.51
C ASP A 65 9.95 3.65 19.99
N ASN A 66 10.11 3.81 18.67
CA ASN A 66 10.41 5.09 18.01
C ASN A 66 9.16 5.88 17.61
N LEU A 67 7.96 5.40 17.96
CA LEU A 67 6.68 6.00 17.60
C LEU A 67 5.92 6.49 18.84
N ASP A 68 5.37 7.70 18.76
CA ASP A 68 4.27 8.15 19.61
C ASP A 68 2.97 7.96 18.82
N ILE A 69 2.19 6.93 19.18
CA ILE A 69 1.02 6.51 18.40
C ILE A 69 -0.25 7.15 18.94
N HIS A 70 -1.01 7.79 18.05
CA HIS A 70 -2.27 8.44 18.37
C HIS A 70 -3.41 7.41 18.34
N MET A 71 -3.65 6.74 19.47
CA MET A 71 -4.66 5.67 19.57
C MET A 71 -6.11 6.16 19.31
N ASP A 72 -6.35 7.46 19.46
CA ASP A 72 -7.60 8.15 19.17
C ASP A 72 -7.76 8.53 17.70
N PHE A 73 -6.70 8.43 16.89
CA PHE A 73 -6.75 8.65 15.45
C PHE A 73 -6.57 7.33 14.70
N MET A 74 -7.68 6.83 14.16
CA MET A 74 -7.69 5.62 13.33
C MET A 74 -8.61 5.80 12.12
N LYS A 75 -8.19 5.25 10.97
CA LYS A 75 -8.98 5.29 9.73
C LYS A 75 -9.01 3.94 9.05
N VAL A 76 -10.21 3.45 8.76
CA VAL A 76 -10.42 2.25 7.95
C VAL A 76 -10.80 2.68 6.53
N MET A 77 -9.99 2.29 5.56
CA MET A 77 -10.27 2.38 4.13
C MET A 77 -10.87 1.06 3.65
N LYS A 78 -11.86 1.13 2.76
CA LYS A 78 -12.52 -0.03 2.16
C LYS A 78 -12.57 0.15 0.65
N TYR A 79 -12.08 -0.82 -0.10
CA TYR A 79 -12.17 -0.81 -1.56
C TYR A 79 -12.36 -2.21 -2.10
N VAL A 80 -12.95 -2.31 -3.30
CA VAL A 80 -13.18 -3.58 -3.99
C VAL A 80 -12.03 -3.79 -4.98
N VAL A 81 -11.36 -4.93 -4.89
CA VAL A 81 -10.30 -5.32 -5.82
C VAL A 81 -10.87 -6.29 -6.83
N ARG A 82 -10.73 -6.02 -8.13
CA ARG A 82 -11.10 -6.96 -9.20
C ARG A 82 -9.89 -7.84 -9.51
N LYS A 83 -10.05 -9.16 -9.59
CA LYS A 83 -8.91 -10.07 -9.83
C LYS A 83 -8.23 -9.85 -11.19
N SER A 84 -8.92 -9.32 -12.20
CA SER A 84 -8.33 -8.91 -13.49
C SER A 84 -7.18 -7.91 -13.31
N ASP A 85 -7.26 -7.05 -12.30
CA ASP A 85 -6.33 -5.93 -12.10
C ASP A 85 -5.01 -6.40 -11.47
N ARG A 86 -5.04 -7.54 -10.74
CA ARG A 86 -3.82 -8.23 -10.27
C ARG A 86 -3.29 -9.27 -11.25
N TYR A 87 -4.16 -10.10 -11.85
CA TYR A 87 -3.74 -11.20 -12.73
C TYR A 87 -3.37 -10.75 -14.14
N GLY A 88 -3.89 -9.61 -14.60
CA GLY A 88 -3.55 -9.04 -15.90
C GLY A 88 -2.06 -8.75 -16.05
N GLU A 89 -1.35 -8.42 -14.96
CA GLU A 89 0.10 -8.21 -15.01
C GLU A 89 0.92 -9.51 -15.02
N GLU A 90 0.53 -10.50 -14.19
CA GLU A 90 1.24 -11.78 -14.11
C GLU A 90 1.12 -12.57 -15.43
N VAL A 91 -0.08 -12.59 -16.02
CA VAL A 91 -0.33 -13.21 -17.34
C VAL A 91 0.44 -12.46 -18.44
N ASN A 92 0.49 -11.12 -18.40
CA ASN A 92 1.29 -10.36 -19.38
C ASN A 92 2.80 -10.64 -19.24
N LYS A 93 3.32 -10.83 -18.02
CA LYS A 93 4.72 -11.20 -17.78
C LYS A 93 5.03 -12.60 -18.33
N GLN A 94 4.12 -13.56 -18.12
CA GLN A 94 4.28 -14.93 -18.60
C GLN A 94 4.11 -15.05 -20.13
N VAL A 95 3.13 -14.35 -20.71
CA VAL A 95 2.89 -14.29 -22.16
C VAL A 95 4.04 -13.57 -22.88
N ARG A 96 4.64 -12.53 -22.29
CA ARG A 96 5.82 -11.85 -22.88
C ARG A 96 7.08 -12.73 -22.86
N ASN A 97 7.21 -13.61 -21.86
CA ASN A 97 8.26 -14.63 -21.81
C ASN A 97 7.98 -15.82 -22.75
N PHE A 98 6.72 -16.04 -23.15
CA PHE A 98 6.32 -17.13 -24.04
C PHE A 98 6.31 -16.68 -25.52
N LEU A 99 5.96 -15.43 -25.82
CA LEU A 99 5.97 -14.85 -27.16
C LEU A 99 7.37 -14.51 -27.67
N SER A 100 8.39 -14.40 -26.80
CA SER A 100 9.79 -14.31 -27.23
C SER A 100 10.37 -15.66 -27.71
N LEU A 101 9.66 -16.77 -27.52
CA LEU A 101 10.03 -18.12 -27.95
C LEU A 101 9.27 -18.59 -29.21
N ILE A 102 8.24 -17.87 -29.66
CA ILE A 102 7.44 -18.21 -30.86
C ILE A 102 7.58 -17.09 -31.91
N LEU A 103 8.81 -16.89 -32.37
CA LEU A 103 9.12 -16.26 -33.67
C LEU A 103 9.96 -17.19 -34.55
N LEU A 104 9.81 -18.50 -34.35
CA LEU A 104 10.26 -19.52 -35.28
C LEU A 104 9.13 -20.56 -35.36
N TRP A 105 8.53 -20.65 -36.54
CA TRP A 105 7.53 -21.64 -36.99
C TRP A 105 6.06 -21.37 -36.67
N GLY A 106 5.33 -20.94 -37.71
CA GLY A 106 3.97 -21.40 -38.00
C GLY A 106 2.83 -20.62 -37.36
N THR A 107 2.27 -19.68 -38.12
CA THR A 107 0.92 -19.14 -37.91
C THR A 107 -0.12 -20.25 -37.98
N PHE A 108 -0.59 -20.79 -36.85
CA PHE A 108 -1.93 -21.36 -36.66
C PHE A 108 -2.06 -21.78 -35.18
N ILE A 109 -3.25 -21.61 -34.58
CA ILE A 109 -3.61 -21.87 -33.16
C ILE A 109 -3.32 -20.71 -32.18
N ILE A 110 -3.96 -19.55 -32.37
CA ILE A 110 -4.08 -18.52 -31.31
C ILE A 110 -5.56 -18.19 -30.98
N HIS A 111 -6.50 -18.53 -31.86
CA HIS A 111 -7.91 -18.14 -31.68
C HIS A 111 -8.77 -19.09 -30.85
N PHE A 112 -8.30 -20.28 -30.47
CA PHE A 112 -9.16 -21.31 -29.87
C PHE A 112 -9.15 -21.38 -28.32
N PHE A 113 -8.35 -20.54 -27.64
CA PHE A 113 -8.26 -20.53 -26.17
C PHE A 113 -8.70 -19.21 -25.50
N TYR A 114 -9.35 -18.30 -26.22
CA TYR A 114 -9.84 -17.04 -25.65
C TYR A 114 -11.25 -17.11 -25.02
N GLY A 115 -11.89 -18.29 -25.03
CA GLY A 115 -13.34 -18.42 -24.84
C GLY A 115 -13.83 -19.15 -23.59
N HIS A 116 -13.03 -19.37 -22.54
CA HIS A 116 -13.53 -20.02 -21.31
C HIS A 116 -13.30 -19.16 -20.06
N SER A 117 -14.36 -18.45 -19.67
CA SER A 117 -14.70 -17.95 -18.33
C SER A 117 -13.56 -17.39 -17.47
N SER A 118 -13.14 -16.15 -17.74
CA SER A 118 -12.66 -15.26 -16.69
C SER A 118 -13.82 -14.93 -15.75
N ILE A 119 -14.04 -15.78 -14.74
CA ILE A 119 -14.94 -15.46 -13.64
C ILE A 119 -14.36 -14.19 -12.98
N PHE A 120 -15.03 -13.06 -13.21
CA PHE A 120 -14.80 -11.77 -12.56
C PHE A 120 -15.06 -11.90 -11.06
N THR A 121 -14.15 -12.54 -10.34
CA THR A 121 -14.20 -12.55 -8.87
C THR A 121 -13.58 -11.24 -8.38
N SER A 122 -14.38 -10.46 -7.66
CA SER A 122 -13.91 -9.33 -6.88
C SER A 122 -13.91 -9.71 -5.40
N PHE A 123 -13.04 -9.08 -4.62
CA PHE A 123 -13.01 -9.25 -3.18
C PHE A 123 -12.93 -7.88 -2.51
N GLN A 124 -13.39 -7.81 -1.25
CA GLN A 124 -13.29 -6.59 -0.47
C GLN A 124 -11.94 -6.55 0.22
N LYS A 125 -11.23 -5.43 0.12
CA LYS A 125 -10.02 -5.17 0.90
C LYS A 125 -10.28 -4.05 1.88
N THR A 126 -9.85 -4.24 3.12
CA THR A 126 -9.85 -3.20 4.15
C THR A 126 -8.43 -2.90 4.58
N VAL A 127 -8.10 -1.62 4.70
CA VAL A 127 -6.80 -1.17 5.23
C VAL A 127 -7.05 -0.24 6.40
N LYS A 128 -6.47 -0.56 7.56
CA LYS A 128 -6.60 0.26 8.76
C LYS A 128 -5.29 0.97 9.07
N TYR A 129 -5.37 2.28 9.23
CA TYR A 129 -4.22 3.10 9.60
C TYR A 129 -4.41 3.72 10.98
N TRP A 130 -3.31 3.76 11.74
CA TRP A 130 -3.14 4.63 12.90
C TRP A 130 -2.16 5.75 12.53
N LEU A 131 -2.36 6.92 13.14
CA LEU A 131 -1.41 8.03 13.01
C LEU A 131 -0.30 7.89 14.06
N ALA A 132 0.95 8.05 13.65
CA ALA A 132 2.09 7.90 14.55
C ALA A 132 3.16 8.96 14.29
N LYS A 133 3.59 9.65 15.34
CA LYS A 133 4.72 10.58 15.29
C LYS A 133 6.02 9.82 15.44
N LEU A 134 6.99 10.05 14.56
CA LEU A 134 8.35 9.58 14.74
C LEU A 134 9.06 10.43 15.80
N LYS A 135 9.63 9.80 16.82
CA LYS A 135 10.29 10.46 17.96
C LYS A 135 11.60 11.14 17.57
N ASP A 136 12.45 10.42 16.84
CA ASP A 136 13.79 10.87 16.43
C ASP A 136 13.89 10.90 14.90
N ASP A 137 14.70 11.82 14.36
CA ASP A 137 14.93 11.93 12.91
C ASP A 137 15.86 10.82 12.38
N LYS A 138 15.43 9.57 12.56
CA LYS A 138 16.15 8.38 12.12
C LYS A 138 15.91 8.13 10.64
N GLU A 139 16.95 7.69 9.95
CA GLU A 139 16.83 7.24 8.55
C GLU A 139 15.91 6.01 8.46
N ILE A 140 15.07 6.02 7.42
CA ILE A 140 14.23 4.87 7.07
C ILE A 140 15.08 3.81 6.38
N ARG A 141 14.72 2.54 6.56
CA ARG A 141 15.32 1.42 5.84
C ARG A 141 14.22 0.70 5.06
N LEU A 142 14.34 0.72 3.74
CA LEU A 142 13.37 0.08 2.85
C LEU A 142 13.61 -1.42 2.75
N SER A 143 12.51 -2.17 2.67
CA SER A 143 12.47 -3.57 2.22
C SER A 143 12.58 -3.68 0.69
N ASP A 144 12.81 -4.89 0.16
CA ASP A 144 12.78 -5.17 -1.29
C ASP A 144 11.41 -4.90 -1.97
N GLU A 145 10.32 -4.83 -1.19
CA GLU A 145 9.00 -4.45 -1.69
C GLU A 145 8.89 -2.97 -2.08
N HIS A 146 9.88 -2.16 -1.70
CA HIS A 146 9.86 -0.71 -1.89
C HIS A 146 11.16 -0.23 -2.53
N LYS A 147 11.03 0.66 -3.52
CA LYS A 147 12.18 1.19 -4.28
C LYS A 147 12.57 2.63 -3.95
N ASP A 148 11.68 3.35 -3.26
CA ASP A 148 11.90 4.74 -2.82
C ASP A 148 11.04 5.01 -1.58
N GLY A 149 11.45 6.00 -0.78
CA GLY A 149 10.76 6.42 0.43
C GLY A 149 10.98 7.91 0.66
N ARG A 150 9.89 8.65 0.88
CA ARG A 150 9.93 10.11 0.95
C ARG A 150 9.17 10.65 2.15
N TRP A 151 9.79 11.64 2.77
CA TRP A 151 9.13 12.56 3.69
C TRP A 151 8.58 13.72 2.87
N LEU A 152 7.29 13.98 3.00
CA LEU A 152 6.56 14.91 2.13
C LEU A 152 5.71 15.83 2.98
N SER A 153 5.62 17.11 2.62
CA SER A 153 4.61 18.00 3.17
C SER A 153 3.19 17.46 2.90
N VAL A 154 2.19 17.97 3.62
CA VAL A 154 0.77 17.56 3.40
C VAL A 154 0.34 17.72 1.94
N ASP A 155 0.74 18.80 1.28
CA ASP A 155 0.34 19.09 -0.10
C ASP A 155 1.00 18.13 -1.08
N GLU A 156 2.29 17.84 -0.91
CA GLU A 156 3.02 16.88 -1.73
C GLU A 156 2.52 15.45 -1.52
N ALA A 157 2.27 15.06 -0.27
CA ALA A 157 1.80 13.71 0.07
C ALA A 157 0.42 13.43 -0.53
N VAL A 158 -0.50 14.41 -0.50
CA VAL A 158 -1.82 14.30 -1.11
C VAL A 158 -1.71 14.14 -2.63
N VAL A 159 -0.87 14.93 -3.29
CA VAL A 159 -0.66 14.81 -4.74
C VAL A 159 -0.07 13.46 -5.10
N LEU A 160 0.91 12.98 -4.34
CA LEU A 160 1.63 11.75 -4.63
C LEU A 160 0.81 10.47 -4.36
N ALA A 161 -0.06 10.49 -3.35
CA ALA A 161 -0.89 9.34 -2.96
C ALA A 161 -1.92 8.91 -4.02
N GLN A 162 -2.27 9.79 -4.97
CA GLN A 162 -3.19 9.61 -6.12
C GLN A 162 -4.65 9.19 -5.81
N TYR A 163 -4.90 8.42 -4.76
CA TYR A 163 -6.23 7.92 -4.39
C TYR A 163 -6.94 8.86 -3.42
N LYS A 164 -8.18 9.22 -3.73
CA LYS A 164 -8.99 10.16 -2.95
C LYS A 164 -9.08 9.77 -1.48
N GLU A 165 -9.28 8.49 -1.17
CA GLU A 165 -9.43 8.01 0.21
C GLU A 165 -8.12 8.17 1.00
N MET A 166 -6.96 8.04 0.34
CA MET A 166 -5.66 8.28 0.96
C MET A 166 -5.41 9.79 1.16
N GLN A 167 -5.79 10.60 0.18
CA GLN A 167 -5.77 12.06 0.30
C GLN A 167 -6.62 12.54 1.49
N ASP A 168 -7.84 12.01 1.62
CA ASP A 168 -8.75 12.30 2.72
C ASP A 168 -8.16 11.86 4.08
N LEU A 169 -7.45 10.73 4.13
CA LEU A 169 -6.74 10.28 5.33
C LEU A 169 -5.64 11.29 5.74
N ILE A 170 -4.76 11.67 4.81
CA ILE A 170 -3.66 12.59 5.07
C ILE A 170 -4.19 13.97 5.52
N ARG A 171 -5.22 14.50 4.84
CA ARG A 171 -5.84 15.79 5.22
C ARG A 171 -6.45 15.74 6.62
N LYS A 172 -7.16 14.66 6.96
CA LYS A 172 -7.73 14.49 8.30
C LYS A 172 -6.65 14.37 9.38
N ALA A 173 -5.54 13.70 9.08
CA ALA A 173 -4.41 13.64 9.99
C ALA A 173 -3.82 15.04 10.23
N GLN A 174 -3.63 15.82 9.16
CA GLN A 174 -3.16 17.20 9.26
C GLN A 174 -4.09 18.06 10.11
N GLU A 175 -5.39 18.03 9.84
CA GLU A 175 -6.39 18.76 10.63
C GLU A 175 -6.37 18.35 12.10
N TYR A 176 -6.31 17.05 12.37
CA TYR A 176 -6.22 16.52 13.72
C TYR A 176 -4.98 17.02 14.45
N LEU A 177 -3.81 17.00 13.81
CA LEU A 177 -2.55 17.46 14.40
C LEU A 177 -2.52 18.98 14.65
N ILE A 178 -3.15 19.79 13.80
CA ILE A 178 -3.23 21.24 13.99
C ILE A 178 -4.13 21.61 15.18
N HIS A 179 -5.20 20.83 15.42
CA HIS A 179 -6.17 21.14 16.48
C HIS A 179 -5.88 20.43 17.81
N LYS A 180 -4.96 19.45 17.83
CA LYS A 180 -4.51 18.78 19.05
C LYS A 180 -3.60 19.73 19.84
N LYS A 181 -4.19 20.47 20.78
CA LYS A 181 -3.45 21.23 21.81
C LYS A 181 -2.86 20.30 22.86
#